data_AF-A0A8C0IUR3-F1
#
_entry.id   AF-A0A8C0IUR3-F1
#
_cell.length_a   1.000
_cell.length_b   1.000
_cell.length_c   1.000
_cell.angle_alpha   90.00
_cell.angle_beta   90.00
_cell.angle_gamma   90.00
#
_symmetry.space_group_name_H-M   'P 1'
#
loop_
_entity.id
_entity.type
_entity.pdbx_description
1 polymer ?
#
loop_
_entity_poly.entity_id
_entity_poly.type
_entity_poly.pdbx_seq_one_letter_code
_entity_poly.pdbx_strand_id
1 'polypeptide(L)'
;MNTQDGEQGNPAHSLFETFLRANHCEEVLGSFQALCGQLALEHKGQLQFYHKLKSCLNYWSAKALWGKLDKKAGHTDYDQGKACANTKCLVIGAGPCGLRTAIELAFLGARVVLVEKRDSFSRNNVLHLWPFTIHDLRALGAKKFYGRFCTGALDHISIRQLQLILLKVALLLGVEIHVNVQFKGLIPPAAKGSGRGGGWKAALQPSSSPVGQYEFDVLISAGGGKFVPEGFKRKEMRGKLAIGITTNFINRNSRAEVEVAEISGVARIYNQQFFQNLYNKTGQQGLPPSANPFPCPPGGPPQLCQGIRAEPPEPPGCRHV
;
A
#
# COMPACT_ATOMS: atom_id res chain seq x y z
N MET A 1 -9.82 51.90 17.98
CA MET A 1 -8.87 50.80 18.28
C MET A 1 -9.50 49.52 17.75
N ASN A 2 -9.11 49.10 16.54
CA ASN A 2 -9.54 47.82 15.97
C ASN A 2 -8.59 46.74 16.47
N THR A 3 -9.06 45.89 17.36
CA THR A 3 -8.40 44.63 17.69
C THR A 3 -8.51 43.71 16.47
N GLN A 4 -7.39 43.53 15.78
CA GLN A 4 -7.17 42.42 14.87
C GLN A 4 -6.99 41.15 15.70
N ASP A 5 -8.08 40.44 15.99
CA ASP A 5 -8.01 39.05 16.44
C ASP A 5 -7.65 38.18 15.24
N GLY A 6 -6.34 38.01 15.01
CA GLY A 6 -5.85 36.96 14.12
C GLY A 6 -6.19 35.60 14.71
N GLU A 7 -7.03 34.82 14.04
CA GLU A 7 -7.25 33.40 14.33
C GLU A 7 -5.90 32.66 14.38
N GLN A 8 -5.31 32.52 15.57
CA GLN A 8 -4.24 31.55 15.80
C GLN A 8 -4.87 30.15 15.71
N GLY A 9 -4.85 29.58 14.50
CA GLY A 9 -5.43 28.28 14.21
C GLY A 9 -4.89 27.20 15.15
N ASN A 10 -5.76 26.27 15.56
CA ASN A 10 -5.42 25.16 16.46
C ASN A 10 -4.14 24.45 15.97
N PRO A 11 -3.05 24.40 16.78
CA PRO A 11 -1.78 23.78 16.39
C PRO A 11 -1.91 22.34 15.91
N ALA A 12 -2.83 21.55 16.48
CA ALA A 12 -3.08 20.18 16.06
C ALA A 12 -3.66 20.10 14.64
N HIS A 13 -4.50 21.06 14.24
CA HIS A 13 -5.02 21.13 12.87
C HIS A 13 -3.90 21.42 11.89
N SER A 14 -3.01 22.36 12.20
CA SER A 14 -1.85 22.68 11.36
C SER A 14 -0.90 21.49 11.19
N LEU A 15 -0.63 20.75 12.28
CA LEU A 15 0.19 19.52 12.22
C LEU A 15 -0.48 18.41 11.40
N PHE A 16 -1.80 18.23 11.52
CA PHE A 16 -2.54 17.27 10.71
C PHE A 16 -2.53 17.65 9.23
N GLU A 17 -2.68 18.93 8.89
CA GLU A 17 -2.54 19.43 7.51
C GLU A 17 -1.14 19.19 6.94
N THR A 18 -0.09 19.40 7.74
CA THR A 18 1.30 19.07 7.36
C THR A 18 1.45 17.58 7.09
N PHE A 19 0.91 16.72 7.95
CA PHE A 19 0.89 15.27 7.75
C PHE A 19 0.17 14.86 6.46
N LEU A 20 -0.98 15.47 6.16
CA LEU A 20 -1.72 15.20 4.93
C LEU A 20 -0.93 15.60 3.68
N ARG A 21 -0.16 16.69 3.73
CA ARG A 21 0.60 17.24 2.59
C ARG A 21 2.00 16.66 2.44
N ALA A 22 2.56 16.03 3.46
CA ALA A 22 3.89 15.43 3.44
C ALA A 22 4.08 14.48 2.24
N ASN A 23 5.21 14.63 1.55
CA ASN A 23 5.51 13.94 0.29
C ASN A 23 6.73 13.03 0.40
N HIS A 24 7.36 12.98 1.57
CA HIS A 24 8.47 12.10 1.89
C HIS A 24 8.14 11.24 3.12
N CYS A 25 8.69 10.03 3.18
CA CYS A 25 8.41 9.08 4.26
C CYS A 25 8.80 9.67 5.64
N GLU A 26 9.98 10.28 5.73
CA GLU A 26 10.46 10.98 6.93
C GLU A 26 9.53 12.12 7.36
N GLU A 27 9.08 12.96 6.42
CA GLU A 27 8.12 14.04 6.71
C GLU A 27 6.81 13.50 7.26
N VAL A 28 6.28 12.40 6.68
CA VAL A 28 5.04 11.76 7.14
C VAL A 28 5.21 11.26 8.57
N LEU A 29 6.30 10.56 8.87
CA LEU A 29 6.58 10.03 10.21
C LEU A 29 6.80 11.16 11.23
N GLY A 30 7.62 12.16 10.90
CA GLY A 30 7.94 13.28 11.78
C GLY A 30 6.72 14.17 12.08
N SER A 31 5.95 14.53 11.05
CA SER A 31 4.71 15.32 11.25
C SER A 31 3.65 14.56 12.05
N PHE A 32 3.54 13.25 11.86
CA PHE A 32 2.62 12.42 12.62
C PHE A 32 3.05 12.25 14.08
N GLN A 33 4.35 12.08 14.34
CA GLN A 33 4.90 12.04 15.69
C GLN A 33 4.65 13.37 16.42
N ALA A 34 4.88 14.51 15.76
CA ALA A 34 4.60 15.83 16.30
C ALA A 34 3.10 16.01 16.62
N LEU A 35 2.22 15.56 15.72
CA LEU A 35 0.77 15.56 15.94
C LEU A 35 0.38 14.72 17.17
N CYS A 36 0.92 13.52 17.31
CA CYS A 36 0.65 12.66 18.46
C CYS A 36 1.13 13.31 19.77
N GLY A 37 2.32 13.93 19.75
CA GLY A 37 2.84 14.69 20.89
C GLY A 37 1.94 15.87 21.28
N GLN A 38 1.48 16.66 20.29
CA GLN A 38 0.57 17.79 20.51
C GLN A 38 -0.78 17.35 21.11
N LEU A 39 -1.27 16.16 20.75
CA LEU A 39 -2.52 15.60 21.26
C LEU A 39 -2.34 14.76 22.53
N ALA A 40 -1.11 14.63 23.04
CA ALA A 40 -0.75 13.73 24.15
C ALA A 40 -1.24 12.28 23.94
N LEU A 41 -1.18 11.79 22.69
CA LEU A 41 -1.58 10.44 22.32
C LEU A 41 -0.36 9.54 22.20
N GLU A 42 -0.38 8.42 22.93
CA GLU A 42 0.62 7.38 22.76
C GLU A 42 0.23 6.46 21.60
N HIS A 43 1.09 6.37 20.60
CA HIS A 43 0.95 5.43 19.49
C HIS A 43 1.42 4.02 19.91
N LYS A 44 0.64 3.39 20.81
CA LYS A 44 0.85 1.99 21.26
C LYS A 44 0.03 0.99 20.45
N GLY A 45 -0.30 1.41 19.23
CA GLY A 45 -1.00 0.71 18.15
C GLY A 45 -2.11 -0.26 18.50
N GLN A 46 -3.35 0.23 18.38
CA GLN A 46 -4.63 -0.49 18.52
C GLN A 46 -5.73 0.41 17.94
N LEU A 47 -6.89 -0.15 17.58
CA LEU A 47 -8.01 0.64 17.03
C LEU A 47 -8.53 1.72 18.01
N GLN A 48 -8.34 1.54 19.32
CA GLN A 48 -8.65 2.57 20.32
C GLN A 48 -7.86 3.87 20.11
N PHE A 49 -6.62 3.79 19.61
CA PHE A 49 -5.83 4.96 19.23
C PHE A 49 -6.54 5.77 18.14
N TYR A 50 -7.05 5.10 17.10
CA TYR A 50 -7.79 5.74 16.01
C TYR A 50 -9.03 6.50 16.54
N HIS A 51 -9.80 5.89 17.44
CA HIS A 51 -10.98 6.54 18.02
C HIS A 51 -10.62 7.80 18.83
N LYS A 52 -9.56 7.74 19.63
CA LYS A 52 -9.06 8.91 20.39
C LYS A 52 -8.55 9.99 19.44
N LEU A 53 -7.69 9.65 18.48
CA LEU A 53 -7.18 10.56 17.47
C LEU A 53 -8.32 11.28 16.73
N LYS A 54 -9.32 10.52 16.27
CA LYS A 54 -10.50 11.06 15.60
C LYS A 54 -11.26 12.04 16.50
N SER A 55 -11.47 11.69 17.76
CA SER A 55 -12.20 12.55 18.71
C SER A 55 -11.49 13.89 18.96
N CYS A 56 -10.16 13.88 18.99
CA CYS A 56 -9.33 15.08 19.11
C CYS A 56 -9.26 15.92 17.81
N LEU A 57 -9.53 15.31 16.65
CA LEU A 57 -9.46 15.95 15.32
C LEU A 57 -10.82 16.02 14.63
N ASN A 58 -11.84 16.45 15.37
CA ASN A 58 -13.19 16.63 14.84
C ASN A 58 -13.37 18.03 14.22
N TYR A 59 -12.73 18.27 13.08
CA TYR A 59 -12.86 19.53 12.32
C TYR A 59 -13.15 19.28 10.84
N TRP A 60 -13.55 20.35 10.14
CA TRP A 60 -14.13 20.28 8.79
C TRP A 60 -13.25 19.55 7.77
N SER A 61 -11.92 19.74 7.81
CA SER A 61 -11.01 19.13 6.83
C SER A 61 -10.86 17.62 7.04
N ALA A 62 -10.94 17.14 8.28
CA ALA A 62 -10.73 15.73 8.61
C ALA A 62 -12.02 14.89 8.55
N LYS A 63 -13.20 15.49 8.74
CA LYS A 63 -14.51 14.80 8.78
C LYS A 63 -14.75 13.82 7.62
N ALA A 64 -14.45 14.23 6.39
CA ALA A 64 -14.68 13.38 5.21
C ALA A 64 -13.76 12.15 5.17
N LEU A 65 -12.55 12.27 5.72
CA LEU A 65 -11.63 11.13 5.85
C LEU A 65 -12.12 10.16 6.91
N TRP A 66 -12.55 10.67 8.07
CA TRP A 66 -13.11 9.85 9.14
C TRP A 66 -14.35 9.08 8.69
N GLY A 67 -15.29 9.72 7.99
CA GLY A 67 -16.47 9.04 7.48
C GLY A 67 -16.15 7.88 6.52
N LYS A 68 -15.06 7.99 5.76
CA LYS A 68 -14.58 6.93 4.87
C LYS A 68 -13.98 5.75 5.65
N LEU A 69 -13.08 6.04 6.59
CA LEU A 69 -12.44 5.02 7.41
C LEU A 69 -13.44 4.33 8.35
N ASP A 70 -14.36 5.09 8.95
CA ASP A 70 -15.45 4.56 9.79
C ASP A 70 -16.39 3.66 8.98
N LYS A 71 -16.75 4.05 7.75
CA LYS A 71 -17.57 3.21 6.86
C LYS A 71 -16.89 1.87 6.58
N LYS A 72 -15.58 1.87 6.35
CA LYS A 72 -14.83 0.62 6.14
C LYS A 72 -14.76 -0.18 7.44
N ALA A 73 -14.38 0.43 8.56
CA ALA A 73 -14.29 -0.22 9.87
C ALA A 73 -15.62 -0.85 10.33
N GLY A 74 -16.76 -0.28 9.91
CA GLY A 74 -18.10 -0.79 10.21
C GLY A 74 -18.53 -2.03 9.42
N HIS A 75 -17.70 -2.57 8.53
CA HIS A 75 -18.01 -3.81 7.82
C HIS A 75 -18.11 -4.99 8.80
N THR A 76 -19.06 -5.90 8.56
CA THR A 76 -19.38 -7.01 9.47
C THR A 76 -18.20 -7.93 9.73
N ASP A 77 -17.37 -8.17 8.71
CA ASP A 77 -16.20 -9.05 8.78
C ASP A 77 -15.15 -8.59 9.81
N TYR A 78 -15.14 -7.30 10.16
CA TYR A 78 -14.21 -6.78 11.16
C TYR A 78 -14.70 -6.99 12.59
N ASP A 79 -15.96 -7.40 12.79
CA ASP A 79 -16.61 -7.56 14.10
C ASP A 79 -16.35 -6.35 15.02
N GLN A 80 -16.57 -5.14 14.50
CA GLN A 80 -16.30 -3.88 15.22
C GLN A 80 -14.86 -3.77 15.75
N GLY A 81 -13.89 -4.36 15.05
CA GLY A 81 -12.50 -4.41 15.47
C GLY A 81 -12.21 -5.40 16.59
N LYS A 82 -13.02 -6.45 16.74
CA LYS A 82 -12.84 -7.49 17.77
C LYS A 82 -12.39 -8.83 17.21
N ALA A 83 -12.53 -9.05 15.91
CA ALA A 83 -12.22 -10.32 15.24
C ALA A 83 -10.80 -10.84 15.54
N CYS A 84 -9.83 -9.94 15.72
CA CYS A 84 -8.44 -10.25 16.03
C CYS A 84 -7.90 -9.50 17.27
N ALA A 85 -8.76 -9.09 18.21
CA ALA A 85 -8.37 -8.23 19.35
C ALA A 85 -7.16 -8.71 20.17
N ASN A 86 -6.99 -10.03 20.29
CA ASN A 86 -5.88 -10.64 21.04
C ASN A 86 -4.72 -11.14 20.16
N THR A 87 -4.74 -10.81 18.86
CA THR A 87 -3.71 -11.26 17.91
C THR A 87 -2.61 -10.23 17.78
N LYS A 88 -1.36 -10.66 17.91
CA LYS A 88 -0.17 -9.83 17.67
C LYS A 88 0.46 -10.18 16.32
N CYS A 89 0.55 -9.20 15.44
CA CYS A 89 1.07 -9.35 14.09
C CYS A 89 2.39 -8.61 13.91
N LEU A 90 3.34 -9.24 13.22
CA LEU A 90 4.52 -8.61 12.64
C LEU A 90 4.44 -8.64 11.12
N VAL A 91 4.45 -7.48 10.48
CA VAL A 91 4.47 -7.32 9.01
C VAL A 91 5.87 -6.93 8.56
N ILE A 92 6.43 -7.65 7.59
CA ILE A 92 7.74 -7.36 7.01
C ILE A 92 7.56 -6.61 5.69
N GLY A 93 7.99 -5.35 5.65
CA GLY A 93 8.09 -4.53 4.45
C GLY A 93 6.95 -3.53 4.27
N ALA A 94 7.30 -2.24 4.13
CA ALA A 94 6.37 -1.14 3.86
C ALA A 94 6.14 -0.92 2.35
N GLY A 95 6.12 -2.00 1.56
CA GLY A 95 5.63 -1.95 0.18
C GLY A 95 4.10 -1.76 0.14
N PRO A 96 3.51 -1.48 -1.03
CA PRO A 96 2.06 -1.33 -1.15
C PRO A 96 1.27 -2.49 -0.53
N CYS A 97 1.65 -3.73 -0.83
CA CYS A 97 0.97 -4.90 -0.29
C CYS A 97 1.12 -5.02 1.23
N GLY A 98 2.32 -4.80 1.78
CA GLY A 98 2.55 -4.91 3.22
C GLY A 98 1.78 -3.87 4.02
N LEU A 99 1.79 -2.61 3.58
CA LEU A 99 0.99 -1.55 4.19
C LEU A 99 -0.51 -1.83 4.04
N ARG A 100 -0.95 -2.32 2.88
CA ARG A 100 -2.35 -2.66 2.65
C ARG A 100 -2.83 -3.80 3.56
N THR A 101 -2.00 -4.84 3.76
CA THR A 101 -2.30 -5.91 4.70
C THR A 101 -2.31 -5.41 6.15
N ALA A 102 -1.37 -4.55 6.53
CA ALA A 102 -1.34 -3.96 7.87
C ALA A 102 -2.62 -3.16 8.19
N ILE A 103 -3.16 -2.45 7.20
CA ILE A 103 -4.43 -1.72 7.31
C ILE A 103 -5.61 -2.69 7.57
N GLU A 104 -5.70 -3.83 6.87
CA GLU A 104 -6.77 -4.82 7.15
C GLU A 104 -6.62 -5.43 8.55
N LEU A 105 -5.40 -5.79 8.94
CA LEU A 105 -5.14 -6.33 10.29
C LEU A 105 -5.51 -5.32 11.38
N ALA A 106 -5.28 -4.03 11.14
CA ALA A 106 -5.71 -2.98 12.05
C ALA A 106 -7.23 -2.86 12.13
N PHE A 107 -7.96 -2.94 11.01
CA PHE A 107 -9.43 -2.97 11.02
C PHE A 107 -10.00 -4.19 11.73
N LEU A 108 -9.35 -5.36 11.62
CA LEU A 108 -9.71 -6.56 12.38
C LEU A 108 -9.46 -6.43 13.90
N GLY A 109 -8.76 -5.39 14.35
CA GLY A 109 -8.45 -5.16 15.76
C GLY A 109 -7.13 -5.74 16.26
N ALA A 110 -6.30 -6.30 15.37
CA ALA A 110 -5.01 -6.86 15.76
C ALA A 110 -4.01 -5.78 16.21
N ARG A 111 -3.05 -6.17 17.07
CA ARG A 111 -1.86 -5.36 17.35
C ARG A 111 -0.89 -5.53 16.19
N VAL A 112 -0.71 -4.50 15.38
CA VAL A 112 0.13 -4.57 14.18
C VAL A 112 1.42 -3.77 14.37
N VAL A 113 2.54 -4.48 14.28
CA VAL A 113 3.88 -3.88 14.17
C VAL A 113 4.41 -4.18 12.77
N LEU A 114 4.95 -3.17 12.08
CA LEU A 114 5.54 -3.30 10.75
C LEU A 114 7.00 -2.85 10.79
N VAL A 115 7.88 -3.65 10.19
CA VAL A 115 9.30 -3.31 10.04
C VAL A 115 9.64 -3.12 8.55
N GLU A 116 10.32 -2.02 8.23
CA GLU A 116 10.85 -1.72 6.89
C GLU A 116 12.34 -1.41 6.99
N LYS A 117 13.11 -2.02 6.09
CA LYS A 117 14.57 -1.89 6.10
C LYS A 117 15.07 -0.52 5.60
N ARG A 118 14.26 0.20 4.84
CA ARG A 118 14.57 1.54 4.30
C ARG A 118 13.87 2.63 5.11
N ASP A 119 14.33 3.86 4.95
CA ASP A 119 13.71 5.08 5.48
C ASP A 119 12.89 5.86 4.46
N SER A 120 12.98 5.49 3.19
CA SER A 120 12.51 6.32 2.08
C SER A 120 11.79 5.52 0.99
N PHE A 121 10.82 6.19 0.35
CA PHE A 121 10.09 5.68 -0.81
C PHE A 121 10.59 6.34 -2.09
N SER A 122 11.50 5.64 -2.79
CA SER A 122 12.26 6.18 -3.92
C SER A 122 11.83 5.69 -5.31
N ARG A 123 10.92 4.71 -5.39
CA ARG A 123 10.52 4.11 -6.68
C ARG A 123 9.49 4.96 -7.41
N ASN A 124 9.88 5.48 -8.58
CA ASN A 124 9.03 6.31 -9.43
C ASN A 124 8.22 5.54 -10.47
N ASN A 125 8.57 4.26 -10.73
CA ASN A 125 7.82 3.42 -11.66
C ASN A 125 6.33 3.42 -11.33
N VAL A 126 5.52 3.35 -12.39
CA VAL A 126 4.07 3.50 -12.34
C VAL A 126 3.42 2.11 -12.38
N LEU A 127 2.43 1.92 -11.50
CA LEU A 127 1.61 0.72 -11.42
C LEU A 127 0.25 1.00 -12.02
N HIS A 128 -0.20 0.14 -12.93
CA HIS A 128 -1.59 0.09 -13.34
C HIS A 128 -2.46 -0.43 -12.18
N LEU A 129 -3.67 0.11 -12.05
CA LEU A 129 -4.65 -0.18 -11.01
C LEU A 129 -5.93 -0.69 -11.66
N TRP A 130 -6.37 -1.87 -11.25
CA TRP A 130 -7.68 -2.37 -11.65
C TRP A 130 -8.80 -1.57 -10.99
N PRO A 131 -10.02 -1.57 -11.56
CA PRO A 131 -11.14 -0.80 -11.04
C PRO A 131 -11.43 -1.02 -9.54
N PHE A 132 -11.34 -2.27 -9.07
CA PHE A 132 -11.56 -2.57 -7.65
C PHE A 132 -10.49 -1.95 -6.75
N THR A 133 -9.23 -1.92 -7.20
CA THR A 133 -8.12 -1.30 -6.44
C THR A 133 -8.30 0.21 -6.36
N ILE A 134 -8.77 0.84 -7.44
CA ILE A 134 -9.12 2.27 -7.43
C ILE A 134 -10.25 2.53 -6.44
N HIS A 135 -11.29 1.68 -6.43
CA HIS A 135 -12.41 1.78 -5.49
C HIS A 135 -11.94 1.63 -4.03
N ASP A 136 -11.13 0.61 -3.73
CA ASP A 136 -10.57 0.34 -2.41
C ASP A 136 -9.74 1.54 -1.89
N LEU A 137 -8.82 2.06 -2.70
CA LEU A 137 -8.01 3.22 -2.33
C LEU A 137 -8.87 4.49 -2.14
N ARG A 138 -9.92 4.70 -2.96
CA ARG A 138 -10.89 5.80 -2.76
C ARG A 138 -11.69 5.65 -1.46
N ALA A 139 -12.00 4.41 -1.07
CA ALA A 139 -12.68 4.10 0.19
C ALA A 139 -11.75 4.34 1.40
N LEU A 140 -10.43 4.20 1.23
CA LEU A 140 -9.41 4.58 2.23
C LEU A 140 -9.07 6.08 2.24
N GLY A 141 -9.72 6.89 1.41
CA GLY A 141 -9.50 8.34 1.37
C GLY A 141 -8.30 8.78 0.53
N ALA A 142 -7.84 7.99 -0.42
CA ALA A 142 -6.67 8.30 -1.27
C ALA A 142 -6.67 9.73 -1.86
N LYS A 143 -7.84 10.25 -2.30
CA LYS A 143 -7.95 11.63 -2.82
C LYS A 143 -7.64 12.72 -1.79
N LYS A 144 -7.80 12.45 -0.50
CA LYS A 144 -7.44 13.40 0.56
C LYS A 144 -5.93 13.52 0.73
N PHE A 145 -5.22 12.40 0.58
CA PHE A 145 -3.75 12.33 0.70
C PHE A 145 -3.02 12.68 -0.60
N TYR A 146 -3.68 12.45 -1.75
CA TYR A 146 -3.14 12.70 -3.08
C TYR A 146 -4.27 13.19 -4.01
N GLY A 147 -4.39 14.51 -4.18
CA GLY A 147 -5.50 15.12 -4.92
C GLY A 147 -5.59 14.71 -6.39
N ARG A 148 -4.49 14.25 -7.00
CA ARG A 148 -4.44 13.75 -8.38
C ARG A 148 -4.79 12.27 -8.52
N PHE A 149 -5.14 11.60 -7.41
CA PHE A 149 -5.43 10.16 -7.42
C PHE A 149 -6.57 9.82 -8.38
N CYS A 150 -6.24 9.14 -9.48
CA CYS A 150 -7.16 8.66 -10.50
C CYS A 150 -8.21 9.72 -10.90
N THR A 151 -7.72 10.92 -11.26
CA THR A 151 -8.54 12.01 -11.80
C THR A 151 -8.87 11.73 -13.27
N GLY A 152 -10.13 11.94 -13.68
CA GLY A 152 -10.58 11.61 -15.03
C GLY A 152 -10.52 10.10 -15.29
N ALA A 153 -9.92 9.73 -16.41
CA ALA A 153 -9.74 8.33 -16.84
C ALA A 153 -8.44 7.67 -16.32
N LEU A 154 -7.64 8.37 -15.50
CA LEU A 154 -6.37 7.84 -15.01
C LEU A 154 -6.57 6.61 -14.11
N ASP A 155 -5.85 5.53 -14.41
CA ASP A 155 -5.98 4.23 -13.78
C ASP A 155 -4.63 3.70 -13.22
N HIS A 156 -3.70 4.59 -12.92
CA HIS A 156 -2.35 4.22 -12.48
C HIS A 156 -1.78 5.18 -11.44
N ILE A 157 -0.75 4.73 -10.73
CA ILE A 157 -0.08 5.50 -9.67
C ILE A 157 1.40 5.11 -9.55
N SER A 158 2.28 6.06 -9.25
CA SER A 158 3.68 5.72 -8.94
C SER A 158 3.79 4.96 -7.62
N ILE A 159 4.73 4.02 -7.55
CA ILE A 159 4.91 3.15 -6.38
C ILE A 159 5.07 3.99 -5.10
N ARG A 160 5.92 5.03 -5.13
CA ARG A 160 6.14 5.89 -3.96
C ARG A 160 4.88 6.62 -3.49
N GLN A 161 4.04 7.09 -4.40
CA GLN A 161 2.79 7.77 -4.03
C GLN A 161 1.79 6.81 -3.39
N LEU A 162 1.67 5.59 -3.93
CA LEU A 162 0.85 4.56 -3.31
C LEU A 162 1.35 4.20 -1.90
N GLN A 163 2.67 4.08 -1.71
CA GLN A 163 3.26 3.84 -0.40
C GLN A 163 2.95 4.98 0.59
N LEU A 164 3.04 6.25 0.18
CA LEU A 164 2.72 7.40 1.04
C LEU A 164 1.24 7.42 1.46
N ILE A 165 0.32 7.16 0.54
CA ILE A 165 -1.12 7.09 0.84
C ILE A 165 -1.37 6.01 1.90
N LEU A 166 -0.87 4.80 1.67
CA LEU A 166 -1.10 3.67 2.57
C LEU A 166 -0.36 3.84 3.91
N LEU A 167 0.83 4.45 3.92
CA LEU A 167 1.56 4.79 5.15
C LEU A 167 0.72 5.71 6.04
N LYS A 168 0.16 6.78 5.46
CA LYS A 168 -0.69 7.72 6.20
C LYS A 168 -1.90 7.01 6.80
N VAL A 169 -2.61 6.18 6.02
CA VAL A 169 -3.76 5.41 6.51
C VAL A 169 -3.35 4.44 7.63
N ALA A 170 -2.26 3.70 7.45
CA ALA A 170 -1.76 2.76 8.45
C ALA A 170 -1.44 3.46 9.79
N LEU A 171 -0.75 4.60 9.75
CA LEU A 171 -0.43 5.40 10.94
C LEU A 171 -1.69 5.86 11.68
N LEU A 172 -2.69 6.39 10.94
CA LEU A 172 -3.96 6.83 11.49
C LEU A 172 -4.73 5.70 12.20
N LEU A 173 -4.63 4.47 11.67
CA LEU A 173 -5.29 3.29 12.23
C LEU A 173 -4.50 2.65 13.39
N GLY A 174 -3.36 3.23 13.78
CA GLY A 174 -2.57 2.71 14.89
C GLY A 174 -1.61 1.58 14.49
N VAL A 175 -1.24 1.42 13.22
CA VAL A 175 -0.15 0.49 12.85
C VAL A 175 1.18 1.09 13.29
N GLU A 176 1.92 0.37 14.14
CA GLU A 176 3.23 0.79 14.61
C GLU A 176 4.30 0.47 13.56
N ILE A 177 5.01 1.48 13.07
CA ILE A 177 5.90 1.33 11.90
C ILE A 177 7.33 1.72 12.29
N HIS A 178 8.27 0.79 12.04
CA HIS A 178 9.69 0.97 12.29
C HIS A 178 10.46 0.90 10.98
N VAL A 179 11.00 2.05 10.56
CA VAL A 179 11.91 2.15 9.41
C VAL A 179 13.36 1.91 9.82
N ASN A 180 14.25 1.68 8.86
CA ASN A 180 15.65 1.32 9.11
C ASN A 180 15.83 0.04 9.96
N VAL A 181 14.85 -0.85 9.94
CA VAL A 181 14.87 -2.12 10.67
C VAL A 181 14.66 -3.26 9.68
N GLN A 182 15.70 -4.06 9.49
CA GLN A 182 15.66 -5.23 8.64
C GLN A 182 15.34 -6.49 9.44
N PHE A 183 14.28 -7.18 9.05
CA PHE A 183 14.03 -8.56 9.50
C PHE A 183 15.08 -9.53 8.93
N LYS A 184 15.67 -10.36 9.80
CA LYS A 184 16.69 -11.36 9.44
C LYS A 184 16.22 -12.80 9.63
N GLY A 185 15.31 -13.05 10.57
CA GLY A 185 14.84 -14.39 10.88
C GLY A 185 13.92 -14.42 12.09
N LEU A 186 13.47 -15.63 12.44
CA LEU A 186 12.65 -15.88 13.62
C LEU A 186 13.53 -16.34 14.78
N ILE A 187 13.17 -15.90 15.99
CA ILE A 187 13.71 -16.40 17.24
C ILE A 187 12.59 -17.24 17.88
N PRO A 188 12.78 -18.56 18.02
CA PRO A 188 11.78 -19.43 18.60
C PRO A 188 11.62 -19.16 20.11
N PRO A 189 10.44 -19.47 20.68
CA PRO A 189 10.24 -19.40 22.11
C PRO A 189 11.16 -20.36 22.87
N ALA A 190 11.63 -19.98 24.06
CA ALA A 190 12.49 -20.82 24.88
C ALA A 190 11.78 -22.14 25.25
N ALA A 191 12.53 -23.24 25.30
CA ALA A 191 12.00 -24.56 25.64
C ALA A 191 11.36 -24.56 27.05
N LYS A 192 10.29 -25.36 27.23
CA LYS A 192 9.42 -25.38 28.41
C LYS A 192 10.12 -25.67 29.77
N GLY A 193 11.42 -25.95 29.79
CA GLY A 193 12.20 -26.23 31.01
C GLY A 193 12.86 -25.02 31.69
N SER A 194 12.90 -23.84 31.04
CA SER A 194 13.56 -22.65 31.60
C SER A 194 12.56 -21.56 32.02
N GLY A 195 11.79 -21.80 33.09
CA GLY A 195 11.23 -20.80 34.01
C GLY A 195 10.27 -19.69 33.53
N ARG A 196 10.21 -19.32 32.24
CA ARG A 196 9.23 -18.41 31.62
C ARG A 196 9.08 -18.79 30.14
N GLY A 197 7.93 -19.32 29.75
CA GLY A 197 7.61 -19.54 28.33
C GLY A 197 7.52 -18.18 27.61
N GLY A 198 8.39 -17.93 26.64
CA GLY A 198 8.34 -16.74 25.78
C GLY A 198 7.50 -16.98 24.52
N GLY A 199 7.19 -15.92 23.79
CA GLY A 199 6.59 -15.98 22.45
C GLY A 199 7.61 -15.99 21.31
N TRP A 200 7.13 -16.12 20.07
CA TRP A 200 7.98 -15.93 18.88
C TRP A 200 8.44 -14.48 18.77
N LYS A 201 9.73 -14.28 18.48
CA LYS A 201 10.33 -12.96 18.27
C LYS A 201 11.03 -12.88 16.92
N ALA A 202 11.42 -11.68 16.52
CA ALA A 202 12.17 -11.43 15.30
C ALA A 202 13.64 -11.15 15.59
N ALA A 203 14.53 -11.80 14.85
CA ALA A 203 15.90 -11.35 14.71
C ALA A 203 15.93 -10.15 13.76
N LEU A 204 16.43 -9.01 14.24
CA LEU A 204 16.40 -7.73 13.54
C LEU A 204 17.82 -7.16 13.38
N GLN A 205 17.99 -6.32 12.36
CA GLN A 205 19.16 -5.46 12.19
C GLN A 205 18.70 -4.00 12.09
N PRO A 206 19.15 -3.10 12.98
CA PRO A 206 20.06 -3.36 14.10
C PRO A 206 19.42 -4.19 15.22
N SER A 207 20.22 -5.00 15.94
CA SER A 207 19.75 -5.84 17.05
C SER A 207 19.30 -5.05 18.28
N SER A 208 19.71 -3.78 18.38
CA SER A 208 19.29 -2.83 19.41
C SER A 208 17.88 -2.26 19.19
N SER A 209 17.21 -2.61 18.09
CA SER A 209 15.84 -2.15 17.82
C SER A 209 14.90 -2.52 18.97
N PRO A 210 14.06 -1.60 19.47
CA PRO A 210 13.11 -1.89 20.53
C PRO A 210 12.09 -2.97 20.13
N VAL A 211 11.86 -3.15 18.84
CA VAL A 211 11.00 -4.20 18.28
C VAL A 211 11.56 -5.61 18.52
N GLY A 212 12.85 -5.76 18.82
CA GLY A 212 13.47 -7.07 19.07
C GLY A 212 12.86 -7.83 20.26
N GLN A 213 12.18 -7.13 21.18
CA GLN A 213 11.47 -7.74 22.29
C GLN A 213 9.98 -8.01 22.02
N TYR A 214 9.47 -7.56 20.88
CA TYR A 214 8.07 -7.75 20.52
C TYR A 214 7.79 -9.21 20.18
N GLU A 215 6.85 -9.80 20.93
CA GLU A 215 6.34 -11.14 20.71
C GLU A 215 5.10 -11.10 19.82
N PHE A 216 5.02 -12.00 18.83
CA PHE A 216 3.92 -12.06 17.88
C PHE A 216 3.48 -13.49 17.59
N ASP A 217 2.21 -13.63 17.22
CA ASP A 217 1.58 -14.90 16.87
C ASP A 217 1.48 -15.07 15.35
N VAL A 218 1.45 -13.94 14.63
CA VAL A 218 1.28 -13.89 13.17
C VAL A 218 2.44 -13.16 12.52
N LEU A 219 3.10 -13.80 11.57
CA LEU A 219 4.10 -13.18 10.69
C LEU A 219 3.56 -13.04 9.27
N ILE A 220 3.52 -11.82 8.76
CA ILE A 220 3.20 -11.54 7.36
C ILE A 220 4.47 -11.08 6.64
N SER A 221 4.94 -11.87 5.67
CA SER A 221 6.07 -11.46 4.84
C SER A 221 5.61 -10.77 3.56
N ALA A 222 5.82 -9.46 3.48
CA ALA A 222 5.63 -8.64 2.28
C ALA A 222 6.96 -8.03 1.79
N GLY A 223 8.08 -8.73 2.01
CA GLY A 223 9.44 -8.27 1.71
C GLY A 223 9.82 -8.15 0.23
N GLY A 224 8.85 -8.37 -0.68
CA GLY A 224 9.02 -8.29 -2.13
C GLY A 224 9.68 -9.54 -2.74
N GLY A 225 9.88 -9.51 -4.07
CA GLY A 225 10.26 -10.71 -4.84
C GLY A 225 11.59 -11.38 -4.46
N LYS A 226 12.47 -10.72 -3.69
CA LYS A 226 13.79 -11.25 -3.32
C LYS A 226 13.89 -11.81 -1.91
N PHE A 227 12.86 -11.66 -1.08
CA PHE A 227 12.87 -12.16 0.30
C PHE A 227 11.68 -13.08 0.53
N VAL A 228 11.92 -14.24 1.13
CA VAL A 228 10.90 -15.18 1.61
C VAL A 228 11.46 -15.78 2.90
N PRO A 229 10.67 -15.87 3.99
CA PRO A 229 11.10 -16.50 5.24
C PRO A 229 11.50 -17.96 5.02
N GLU A 230 12.32 -18.47 5.93
CA GLU A 230 12.70 -19.88 5.95
C GLU A 230 11.46 -20.81 6.04
N GLY A 231 11.55 -21.99 5.43
CA GLY A 231 10.45 -22.97 5.37
C GLY A 231 9.55 -22.86 4.14
N PHE A 232 9.54 -21.72 3.43
CA PHE A 232 8.75 -21.53 2.21
C PHE A 232 9.55 -21.89 0.95
N LYS A 233 9.02 -22.80 0.14
CA LYS A 233 9.60 -23.18 -1.15
C LYS A 233 9.13 -22.24 -2.25
N ARG A 234 10.04 -21.83 -3.14
CA ARG A 234 9.72 -21.06 -4.35
C ARG A 234 9.65 -21.98 -5.56
N LYS A 235 8.63 -21.79 -6.39
CA LYS A 235 8.57 -22.38 -7.72
C LYS A 235 9.10 -21.36 -8.71
N GLU A 236 10.20 -21.68 -9.38
CA GLU A 236 10.77 -20.86 -10.45
C GLU A 236 10.54 -21.55 -11.78
N MET A 237 9.97 -20.81 -12.73
CA MET A 237 9.79 -21.26 -14.12
C MET A 237 10.54 -20.29 -15.03
N ARG A 238 11.49 -20.80 -15.79
CA ARG A 238 12.25 -20.00 -16.74
C ARG A 238 11.61 -20.09 -18.12
N GLY A 239 11.07 -18.97 -18.60
CA GLY A 239 10.58 -18.82 -19.96
C GLY A 239 11.70 -18.43 -20.94
N LYS A 240 11.28 -17.94 -22.12
CA LYS A 240 12.21 -17.29 -23.06
C LYS A 240 12.86 -16.07 -22.41
N LEU A 241 14.07 -15.74 -22.85
CA LEU A 241 14.74 -14.52 -22.41
C LEU A 241 13.87 -13.31 -22.77
N ALA A 242 13.49 -12.53 -21.76
CA ALA A 242 12.76 -11.29 -21.90
C ALA A 242 13.39 -10.23 -21.01
N ILE A 243 13.73 -9.08 -21.60
CA ILE A 243 14.35 -7.96 -20.90
C ILE A 243 13.36 -6.80 -20.93
N GLY A 244 12.90 -6.37 -19.76
CA GLY A 244 12.05 -5.21 -19.60
C GLY A 244 12.88 -3.96 -19.27
N ILE A 245 12.61 -2.85 -19.95
CA ILE A 245 13.22 -1.55 -19.68
C ILE A 245 12.12 -0.60 -19.21
N THR A 246 12.37 0.15 -18.12
CA THR A 246 11.47 1.19 -17.63
C THR A 246 12.21 2.51 -17.55
N THR A 247 11.62 3.57 -18.07
CA THR A 247 12.18 4.93 -18.07
C THR A 247 11.18 5.91 -17.49
N ASN A 248 11.65 6.89 -16.73
CA ASN A 248 10.82 7.98 -16.21
C ASN A 248 11.41 9.31 -16.69
N PHE A 249 10.57 10.16 -17.30
CA PHE A 249 10.93 11.51 -17.71
C PHE A 249 10.24 12.52 -16.80
N ILE A 250 10.80 13.73 -16.70
CA ILE A 250 10.19 14.83 -15.95
C ILE A 250 8.92 15.26 -16.68
N ASN A 251 7.78 15.25 -16.00
CA ASN A 251 6.51 15.80 -16.48
C ASN A 251 6.28 17.18 -15.86
N ARG A 252 6.31 18.24 -16.68
CA ARG A 252 6.09 19.63 -16.23
C ARG A 252 4.61 20.03 -16.17
N ASN A 253 3.71 19.14 -16.61
CA ASN A 253 2.26 19.37 -16.70
C ASN A 253 1.92 20.58 -17.59
N SER A 254 2.72 20.83 -18.63
CA SER A 254 2.37 21.79 -19.68
C SER A 254 1.17 21.29 -20.48
N ARG A 255 0.46 22.20 -21.15
CA ARG A 255 -0.68 21.83 -22.00
C ARG A 255 -0.30 20.78 -23.05
N ALA A 256 0.84 20.96 -23.70
CA ALA A 256 1.35 20.03 -24.71
C ALA A 256 1.64 18.63 -24.13
N GLU A 257 2.18 18.53 -22.91
CA GLU A 257 2.42 17.22 -22.26
C GLU A 257 1.11 16.52 -21.88
N VAL A 258 0.08 17.26 -21.46
CA VAL A 258 -1.23 16.72 -21.04
C VAL A 258 -2.04 16.22 -22.23
N GLU A 259 -1.90 16.83 -23.41
CA GLU A 259 -2.62 16.43 -24.64
C GLU A 259 -2.07 15.13 -25.26
N VAL A 260 -0.88 14.66 -24.86
CA VAL A 260 -0.32 13.40 -25.35
C VAL A 260 -1.08 12.22 -24.75
N ALA A 261 -1.66 11.39 -25.61
CA ALA A 261 -2.42 10.20 -25.21
C ALA A 261 -1.53 9.13 -24.56
N GLU A 262 -2.08 8.46 -23.54
CA GLU A 262 -1.43 7.31 -22.90
C GLU A 262 -1.47 6.06 -23.77
N ILE A 263 -0.46 5.21 -23.58
CA ILE A 263 -0.34 3.93 -24.26
C ILE A 263 -0.54 2.83 -23.22
N SER A 264 -1.76 2.28 -23.12
CA SER A 264 -2.17 1.28 -22.12
C SER A 264 -1.55 -0.12 -22.32
N GLY A 265 -0.82 -0.30 -23.43
CA GLY A 265 -0.14 -1.53 -23.80
C GLY A 265 -0.19 -1.71 -25.31
N VAL A 266 0.95 -1.73 -25.97
CA VAL A 266 1.06 -1.97 -27.41
C VAL A 266 1.86 -3.26 -27.59
N ALA A 267 1.15 -4.34 -27.91
CA ALA A 267 1.80 -5.62 -28.20
C ALA A 267 2.12 -5.73 -29.69
N ARG A 268 3.31 -6.27 -30.02
CA ARG A 268 3.78 -6.46 -31.40
C ARG A 268 2.84 -7.31 -32.24
N ILE A 269 2.11 -8.24 -31.61
CA ILE A 269 1.12 -9.11 -32.27
C ILE A 269 0.04 -8.28 -32.97
N TYR A 270 -0.46 -7.24 -32.30
CA TYR A 270 -1.57 -6.41 -32.79
C TYR A 270 -1.10 -5.17 -33.57
N ASN A 271 0.12 -4.69 -33.31
CA ASN A 271 0.62 -3.42 -33.85
C ASN A 271 1.93 -3.60 -34.63
N GLN A 272 1.95 -4.56 -35.56
CA GLN A 272 3.17 -4.92 -36.31
C GLN A 272 3.75 -3.73 -37.09
N GLN A 273 2.91 -2.92 -37.74
CA GLN A 273 3.35 -1.74 -38.50
C GLN A 273 4.07 -0.71 -37.61
N PHE A 274 3.57 -0.46 -36.39
CA PHE A 274 4.21 0.45 -35.44
C PHE A 274 5.63 -0.02 -35.09
N PHE A 275 5.80 -1.30 -34.74
CA PHE A 275 7.11 -1.85 -34.38
C PHE A 275 8.06 -1.96 -35.58
N GLN A 276 7.54 -2.24 -36.78
CA GLN A 276 8.36 -2.24 -37.98
C GLN A 276 8.89 -0.84 -38.29
N ASN A 277 8.03 0.18 -38.16
CA ASN A 277 8.42 1.58 -38.35
C ASN A 277 9.43 2.04 -37.29
N LEU A 278 9.26 1.63 -36.03
CA LEU A 278 10.22 1.89 -34.96
C LEU A 278 11.59 1.29 -35.33
N TYR A 279 11.62 0.02 -35.70
CA TYR A 279 12.85 -0.67 -36.09
C TYR A 279 13.54 0.01 -37.28
N ASN A 280 12.79 0.31 -38.34
CA ASN A 280 13.34 0.94 -39.54
C ASN A 280 13.94 2.33 -39.25
N LYS A 281 13.42 3.07 -38.27
CA LYS A 281 13.88 4.42 -37.93
C LYS A 281 15.00 4.45 -36.89
N THR A 282 15.02 3.53 -35.93
CA THR A 282 15.92 3.61 -34.76
C THR A 282 16.85 2.41 -34.62
N GLY A 283 16.67 1.36 -35.42
CA GLY A 283 17.35 0.08 -35.27
C GLY A 283 16.90 -0.71 -34.02
N GLN A 284 15.98 -0.17 -33.21
CA GLN A 284 15.52 -0.83 -31.99
C GLN A 284 14.48 -1.90 -32.31
N GLN A 285 14.87 -3.16 -32.15
CA GLN A 285 13.98 -4.29 -32.33
C GLN A 285 13.24 -4.58 -31.03
N GLY A 286 11.94 -4.22 -30.96
CA GLY A 286 11.07 -4.68 -29.88
C GLY A 286 10.93 -6.21 -29.90
N LEU A 287 10.83 -6.82 -28.72
CA LEU A 287 10.75 -8.29 -28.57
C LEU A 287 9.73 -8.91 -29.54
N PRO A 288 10.09 -9.97 -30.29
CA PRO A 288 9.12 -10.77 -31.03
C PRO A 288 8.18 -11.50 -30.05
N PRO A 289 6.98 -11.91 -30.49
CA PRO A 289 6.02 -12.59 -29.62
C PRO A 289 6.63 -13.88 -29.05
N SER A 290 6.57 -14.04 -27.73
CA SER A 290 6.36 -15.39 -27.20
C SER A 290 4.86 -15.65 -27.30
N ALA A 291 4.47 -16.60 -28.15
CA ALA A 291 3.19 -17.26 -28.03
C ALA A 291 2.99 -17.70 -26.57
N ASN A 292 1.75 -17.64 -26.07
CA ASN A 292 1.35 -18.08 -24.74
C ASN A 292 2.22 -19.25 -24.24
N PRO A 293 2.92 -19.14 -23.09
CA PRO A 293 3.67 -20.26 -22.54
C PRO A 293 2.77 -21.38 -21.99
N PHE A 294 1.44 -21.29 -22.14
CA PHE A 294 0.46 -22.25 -21.65
C PHE A 294 -0.42 -22.76 -22.81
N PRO A 295 -0.16 -23.96 -23.36
CA PRO A 295 -1.24 -24.71 -24.00
C PRO A 295 -2.27 -25.05 -22.91
N CYS A 296 -3.51 -24.62 -23.08
CA CYS A 296 -4.62 -25.09 -22.24
C CYS A 296 -4.75 -26.61 -22.42
N PRO A 297 -4.82 -27.41 -21.35
CA PRO A 297 -5.12 -28.83 -21.48
C PRO A 297 -6.53 -29.00 -22.07
N PRO A 298 -6.75 -29.95 -23.00
CA PRO A 298 -8.07 -30.19 -23.57
C PRO A 298 -9.01 -30.72 -22.47
N GLY A 299 -10.08 -29.98 -22.17
CA GLY A 299 -11.20 -30.44 -21.33
C GLY A 299 -11.40 -29.79 -19.94
N GLY A 300 -10.65 -28.74 -19.58
CA GLY A 300 -10.87 -28.00 -18.33
C GLY A 300 -11.65 -26.68 -18.53
N PRO A 301 -12.43 -26.20 -17.53
CA PRO A 301 -13.11 -24.91 -17.63
C PRO A 301 -12.10 -23.77 -17.73
N PRO A 302 -12.44 -22.65 -18.43
CA PRO A 302 -11.48 -21.60 -18.76
C PRO A 302 -11.02 -20.87 -17.51
N GLN A 303 -9.80 -21.18 -17.03
CA GLN A 303 -9.14 -20.39 -15.99
C GLN A 303 -8.12 -19.42 -16.58
N LEU A 304 -8.50 -18.14 -16.51
CA LEU A 304 -7.68 -17.02 -16.03
C LEU A 304 -6.22 -16.95 -16.52
N CYS A 305 -6.03 -16.67 -17.81
CA CYS A 305 -4.77 -16.15 -18.34
C CYS A 305 -5.06 -15.23 -19.54
N GLN A 306 -5.47 -13.99 -19.28
CA GLN A 306 -5.46 -12.92 -20.28
C GLN A 306 -4.94 -11.63 -19.63
N GLY A 307 -3.89 -11.08 -20.22
CA GLY A 307 -3.49 -9.71 -19.96
C GLY A 307 -4.57 -8.76 -20.47
N ILE A 308 -4.81 -7.70 -19.70
CA ILE A 308 -5.54 -6.48 -20.09
C ILE A 308 -7.02 -6.73 -20.41
N ARG A 309 -7.86 -6.32 -19.45
CA ARG A 309 -9.33 -6.14 -19.51
C ARG A 309 -10.17 -7.42 -19.56
N ALA A 310 -10.71 -7.80 -18.40
CA ALA A 310 -12.00 -8.47 -18.32
C ALA A 310 -13.06 -7.38 -18.11
N GLU A 311 -13.99 -7.21 -19.04
CA GLU A 311 -15.22 -6.47 -18.77
C GLU A 311 -16.06 -7.24 -17.74
N PRO A 312 -16.79 -6.57 -16.83
CA PRO A 312 -17.70 -7.25 -15.93
C PRO A 312 -18.86 -7.86 -16.75
N PRO A 313 -19.35 -9.05 -16.38
CA PRO A 313 -20.55 -9.61 -17.02
C PRO A 313 -21.75 -8.69 -16.75
N GLU A 314 -22.52 -8.41 -17.80
CA GLU A 314 -23.81 -7.73 -17.67
C GLU A 314 -24.74 -8.51 -16.73
N PRO A 315 -25.54 -7.83 -15.88
CA PRO A 315 -26.56 -8.51 -15.10
C PRO A 315 -27.62 -9.11 -16.06
N PRO A 316 -28.07 -10.37 -15.84
CA PRO A 316 -29.13 -10.94 -16.65
C PRO A 316 -30.38 -10.07 -16.49
N GLY A 317 -30.85 -9.51 -17.61
CA GLY A 317 -32.09 -8.76 -17.67
C GLY A 317 -33.26 -9.62 -17.21
N CYS A 318 -34.11 -9.05 -16.36
CA CYS A 318 -35.45 -9.54 -16.10
C CYS A 318 -36.16 -9.77 -17.43
N ARG A 319 -36.37 -11.04 -17.79
CA ARG A 319 -37.48 -11.41 -18.68
C ARG A 319 -38.66 -11.75 -17.79
N HIS A 320 -39.67 -10.89 -17.83
CA HIS A 320 -41.03 -11.28 -17.49
C HIS A 320 -41.48 -12.36 -18.47
N VAL A 321 -41.74 -13.56 -17.95
CA VAL A 321 -43.05 -14.26 -18.05
C VAL A 321 -43.23 -15.02 -16.73
#